data_AF-A0A8H5ZV74-F1
#
_entry.id   AF-A0A8H5ZV74-F1
#
_cell.length_a   1.000
_cell.length_b   1.000
_cell.length_c   1.000
_cell.angle_alpha   90.00
_cell.angle_beta   90.00
_cell.angle_gamma   90.00
#
_symmetry.space_group_name_H-M   'P 1'
#
loop_
_entity.id
_entity.type
_entity.pdbx_description
1 polymer ?
#
loop_
_entity_poly.entity_id
_entity_poly.type
_entity_poly.pdbx_seq_one_letter_code
_entity_poly.pdbx_strand_id
1 'polypeptide(L)'
;MQFWRGEEGLGAYGCWRAHLNVYQKMVQNQVQSALIIEDDADWDVLLKSQMLSFARGVRAIQDSTLPLHSPYGDSWNLLTLGNLGVNNKPHKSGKYYVTHNDPTVISESRRTIRRKPDLSAEKLKGKHTRIIMEVNKLTGAGAYALSLRGAARLLYDQSLLPNAQPIDVAIPQLCRHDDDWPEPFCLGAYPTIFGLYRGIGALDRDSDRKVEDDEDKSNYSGRRGKLMRKKGESKYTVFPVSLNMRGLLQQETKFQAVDPAQDMMAEVDISTFEFPMGEVVTVEPEEFASRSVT
;
A
#
# COMPACT_ATOMS: atom_id res chain seq x y z
N MET A 1 17.41 12.29 21.71
CA MET A 1 17.92 10.94 21.97
C MET A 1 16.92 10.00 21.29
N GLN A 2 17.24 9.47 20.11
CA GLN A 2 16.32 8.58 19.36
C GLN A 2 16.58 7.14 19.82
N PHE A 3 15.58 6.50 20.41
CA PHE A 3 15.67 5.13 20.96
C PHE A 3 15.62 4.04 19.87
N TRP A 4 16.37 4.20 18.78
CA TRP A 4 16.59 3.11 17.83
C TRP A 4 17.33 2.00 18.56
N ARG A 5 16.72 0.81 18.68
CA ARG A 5 17.27 -0.28 19.49
C ARG A 5 18.56 -0.89 18.93
N GLY A 6 18.99 -0.49 17.74
CA GLY A 6 20.32 -0.81 17.20
C GLY A 6 20.50 -2.25 16.69
N GLU A 7 19.49 -3.11 16.80
CA GLU A 7 19.53 -4.51 16.34
C GLU A 7 19.32 -4.67 14.82
N GLU A 8 18.92 -3.59 14.16
CA GLU A 8 18.57 -3.53 12.73
C GLU A 8 19.72 -2.91 11.92
N GLY A 9 19.91 -3.38 10.67
CA GLY A 9 21.00 -2.93 9.80
C GLY A 9 20.94 -1.44 9.43
N LEU A 10 22.07 -0.88 8.96
CA LEU A 10 22.17 0.54 8.56
C LEU A 10 21.14 0.96 7.50
N GLY A 11 20.76 0.05 6.60
CA GLY A 11 19.73 0.30 5.59
C GLY A 11 18.35 0.54 6.21
N ALA A 12 17.95 -0.30 7.17
CA ALA A 12 16.70 -0.14 7.92
C ALA A 12 16.68 1.18 8.72
N TYR A 13 17.80 1.55 9.34
CA TYR A 13 17.93 2.85 10.01
C TYR A 13 17.79 4.03 9.04
N GLY A 14 18.46 3.95 7.88
CA GLY A 14 18.40 4.97 6.83
C GLY A 14 16.98 5.16 6.29
N CYS A 15 16.29 4.06 5.99
CA CYS A 15 14.90 4.04 5.58
C CYS A 15 14.00 4.69 6.66
N TRP A 16 14.04 4.19 7.89
CA TRP A 16 13.28 4.78 8.99
C TRP A 16 13.54 6.28 9.16
N ARG A 17 14.81 6.71 9.11
CA ARG A 17 15.17 8.12 9.28
C ARG A 17 14.65 9.00 8.15
N ALA A 18 14.67 8.52 6.91
CA ALA A 18 14.13 9.26 5.77
C ALA A 18 12.64 9.56 5.97
N HIS A 19 11.86 8.58 6.42
CA HIS A 19 10.43 8.76 6.70
C HIS A 19 10.20 9.72 7.87
N LEU A 20 10.97 9.61 8.96
CA LEU A 20 10.88 10.56 10.08
C LEU A 20 11.19 12.00 9.69
N ASN A 21 12.15 12.23 8.79
CA ASN A 21 12.46 13.57 8.30
C ASN A 21 11.26 14.18 7.55
N VAL A 22 10.51 13.36 6.79
CA VAL A 22 9.26 13.81 6.16
C VAL A 22 8.24 14.21 7.22
N TYR A 23 8.05 13.40 8.26
CA TYR A 23 7.07 13.69 9.32
C TYR A 23 7.43 14.97 10.08
N GLN A 24 8.72 15.14 10.40
CA GLN A 24 9.24 16.37 11.00
C GLN A 24 8.98 17.58 10.12
N LYS A 25 9.24 17.48 8.80
CA LYS A 25 8.98 18.56 7.85
C LYS A 25 7.48 18.90 7.79
N MET A 26 6.60 17.91 7.79
CA MET A 26 5.15 18.14 7.80
C MET A 26 4.72 18.91 9.04
N VAL A 27 5.14 18.45 10.22
CA VAL A 27 4.80 19.07 11.51
C VAL A 27 5.35 20.49 11.61
N GLN A 28 6.62 20.70 11.25
CA GLN A 28 7.27 22.01 11.34
C GLN A 28 6.68 23.07 10.41
N ASN A 29 6.21 22.66 9.22
CA ASN A 29 5.70 23.58 8.20
C ASN A 29 4.18 23.51 8.03
N GLN A 30 3.47 22.84 8.94
CA GLN A 30 2.02 22.63 8.91
C GLN A 30 1.49 22.10 7.57
N VAL A 31 2.24 21.18 6.94
CA VAL A 31 1.80 20.51 5.71
C VAL A 31 0.64 19.58 6.04
N GLN A 32 -0.55 19.90 5.51
CA GLN A 32 -1.80 19.22 5.88
C GLN A 32 -1.84 17.74 5.51
N SER A 33 -1.23 17.38 4.38
CA SER A 33 -1.07 15.99 3.98
C SER A 33 0.11 15.81 3.03
N ALA A 34 0.66 14.60 2.99
CA ALA A 34 1.71 14.22 2.04
C ALA A 34 1.47 12.79 1.55
N LEU A 35 1.72 12.57 0.26
CA LEU A 35 1.86 11.24 -0.34
C LEU A 35 3.34 10.88 -0.37
N ILE A 36 3.71 9.79 0.29
CA ILE A 36 5.07 9.26 0.37
C ILE A 36 5.13 7.99 -0.47
N ILE A 37 6.15 7.88 -1.32
CA ILE A 37 6.31 6.80 -2.30
C ILE A 37 7.79 6.36 -2.24
N GLU A 38 8.04 5.07 -2.06
CA GLU A 38 9.38 4.46 -2.17
C GLU A 38 9.86 4.47 -3.63
N ASP A 39 11.16 4.54 -3.86
CA ASP A 39 11.74 4.73 -5.20
C ASP A 39 11.56 3.52 -6.13
N ASP A 40 11.23 2.35 -5.56
CA ASP A 40 10.88 1.14 -6.28
C ASP A 40 9.36 0.89 -6.39
N ALA A 41 8.51 1.86 -6.03
CA ALA A 41 7.08 1.73 -6.27
C ALA A 41 6.71 1.88 -7.75
N ASP A 42 5.63 1.22 -8.16
CA ASP A 42 5.02 1.38 -9.49
C ASP A 42 3.51 1.62 -9.35
N TRP A 43 2.88 2.13 -10.39
CA TRP A 43 1.43 2.33 -10.42
C TRP A 43 0.86 2.18 -11.82
N ASP A 44 -0.44 1.95 -11.92
CA ASP A 44 -1.11 1.84 -13.21
C ASP A 44 -1.22 3.20 -13.92
N VAL A 45 -1.24 3.20 -15.25
CA VAL A 45 -1.58 4.40 -16.05
C VAL A 45 -2.95 5.00 -15.68
N LEU A 46 -3.82 4.19 -15.05
CA LEU A 46 -5.13 4.56 -14.53
C LEU A 46 -5.12 5.08 -13.08
N LEU A 47 -3.96 5.45 -12.52
CA LEU A 47 -3.83 5.86 -11.11
C LEU A 47 -4.85 6.93 -10.70
N LYS A 48 -5.14 7.91 -11.56
CA LYS A 48 -6.14 8.96 -11.24
C LYS A 48 -7.53 8.38 -10.99
N SER A 49 -7.96 7.41 -11.81
CA SER A 49 -9.24 6.73 -11.66
C SER A 49 -9.27 5.83 -10.43
N GLN A 50 -8.17 5.11 -10.16
CA GLN A 50 -8.01 4.32 -8.94
C GLN A 50 -8.09 5.20 -7.69
N MET A 51 -7.39 6.34 -7.67
CA MET A 51 -7.39 7.28 -6.54
C MET A 51 -8.73 7.99 -6.37
N LEU A 52 -9.49 8.23 -7.44
CA LEU A 52 -10.86 8.73 -7.36
C LEU A 52 -11.80 7.70 -6.71
N SER A 53 -11.71 6.43 -7.12
CA SER A 53 -12.46 5.34 -6.47
C SER A 53 -12.04 5.19 -5.00
N PHE A 54 -10.72 5.28 -4.74
CA PHE A 54 -10.16 5.29 -3.38
C PHE A 54 -10.76 6.39 -2.53
N ALA A 55 -10.77 7.63 -3.02
CA ALA A 55 -11.36 8.80 -2.37
C ALA A 55 -12.86 8.62 -2.06
N ARG A 56 -13.63 8.00 -2.96
CA ARG A 56 -15.04 7.65 -2.70
C ARG A 56 -15.15 6.64 -1.56
N GLY A 57 -14.37 5.57 -1.60
CA GLY A 57 -14.44 4.52 -0.59
C GLY A 57 -14.02 4.99 0.80
N VAL A 58 -12.91 5.72 0.93
CA VAL A 58 -12.48 6.21 2.24
C VAL A 58 -13.46 7.21 2.84
N ARG A 59 -14.06 8.10 2.03
CA ARG A 59 -15.11 9.03 2.50
C ARG A 59 -16.34 8.28 3.00
N ALA A 60 -16.75 7.23 2.29
CA ALA A 60 -17.89 6.42 2.67
C ALA A 60 -17.66 5.66 3.98
N ILE A 61 -16.47 5.10 4.18
CA ILE A 61 -16.12 4.40 5.43
C ILE A 61 -16.12 5.35 6.63
N GLN A 62 -15.70 6.60 6.40
CA GLN A 62 -15.65 7.66 7.42
C GLN A 62 -17.02 8.34 7.65
N ASP A 63 -18.08 7.98 6.92
CA ASP A 63 -19.36 8.70 6.91
C ASP A 63 -19.19 10.22 6.70
N SER A 64 -18.26 10.59 5.81
CA SER A 64 -17.88 11.98 5.56
C SER A 64 -19.05 12.81 5.01
N THR A 65 -19.30 13.97 5.61
CA THR A 65 -20.30 14.95 5.16
C THR A 65 -19.62 16.21 4.62
N LEU A 66 -20.27 16.91 3.69
CA LEU A 66 -19.75 18.15 3.11
C LEU A 66 -19.97 19.35 4.05
N PRO A 67 -19.10 20.39 4.01
CA PRO A 67 -17.91 20.52 3.16
C PRO A 67 -16.70 19.73 3.72
N LEU A 68 -15.83 19.25 2.83
CA LEU A 68 -14.60 18.52 3.20
C LEU A 68 -13.37 19.36 2.86
N HIS A 69 -12.34 19.28 3.71
CA HIS A 69 -11.04 19.90 3.44
C HIS A 69 -10.16 19.03 2.55
N SER A 70 -10.35 17.71 2.63
CA SER A 70 -9.63 16.73 1.83
C SER A 70 -10.58 15.91 0.94
N PRO A 71 -10.18 15.58 -0.30
CA PRO A 71 -10.96 14.69 -1.16
C PRO A 71 -11.07 13.27 -0.57
N TYR A 72 -10.25 12.92 0.40
CA TYR A 72 -10.22 11.62 1.10
C TYR A 72 -10.99 11.62 2.42
N GLY A 73 -11.75 12.68 2.73
CA GLY A 73 -12.35 12.88 4.05
C GLY A 73 -11.35 13.49 5.05
N ASP A 74 -11.84 13.85 6.23
CA ASP A 74 -11.05 14.60 7.22
C ASP A 74 -10.67 13.74 8.46
N SER A 75 -11.17 12.50 8.53
CA SER A 75 -11.07 11.59 9.69
C SER A 75 -10.14 10.40 9.43
N TRP A 76 -8.96 10.64 8.85
CA TRP A 76 -7.92 9.63 8.63
C TRP A 76 -6.54 10.11 9.14
N ASN A 77 -5.67 9.15 9.45
CA ASN A 77 -4.28 9.43 9.83
C ASN A 77 -3.31 8.93 8.77
N LEU A 78 -3.57 7.73 8.25
CA LEU A 78 -2.75 7.09 7.23
C LEU A 78 -3.63 6.40 6.18
N LEU A 79 -3.33 6.64 4.90
CA LEU A 79 -3.93 5.92 3.77
C LEU A 79 -2.92 4.93 3.21
N THR A 80 -3.17 3.63 3.32
CA THR A 80 -2.25 2.57 2.87
C THR A 80 -2.49 2.30 1.37
N LEU A 81 -1.65 2.85 0.50
CA LEU A 81 -1.87 2.85 -0.96
C LEU A 81 -0.98 1.82 -1.69
N GLY A 82 0.23 1.61 -1.19
CA GLY A 82 1.24 0.68 -1.67
C GLY A 82 1.65 -0.27 -0.55
N ASN A 83 1.03 -1.45 -0.53
CA ASN A 83 1.29 -2.48 0.45
C ASN A 83 1.48 -3.84 -0.22
N LEU A 84 2.24 -4.71 0.44
CA LEU A 84 2.38 -6.12 0.10
C LEU A 84 1.35 -6.98 0.85
N GLY A 85 0.17 -6.44 1.15
CA GLY A 85 -0.90 -7.17 1.83
C GLY A 85 -1.30 -6.55 3.15
N VAL A 86 -2.59 -6.66 3.43
CA VAL A 86 -3.27 -6.07 4.58
C VAL A 86 -4.22 -7.07 5.23
N ASN A 87 -4.56 -6.84 6.49
CA ASN A 87 -5.65 -7.51 7.21
C ASN A 87 -6.77 -6.50 7.46
N ASN A 88 -8.01 -6.94 7.35
CA ASN A 88 -9.19 -6.23 7.87
C ASN A 88 -9.41 -6.56 9.36
N LYS A 89 -10.55 -6.08 9.91
CA LYS A 89 -10.97 -6.27 11.31
C LYS A 89 -12.25 -7.10 11.37
N PRO A 90 -12.19 -8.43 11.13
CA PRO A 90 -13.38 -9.28 11.08
C PRO A 90 -14.08 -9.48 12.44
N HIS A 91 -13.49 -9.00 13.53
CA HIS A 91 -14.04 -9.12 14.89
C HIS A 91 -15.05 -8.02 15.25
N LYS A 92 -15.25 -7.02 14.38
CA LYS A 92 -16.21 -5.93 14.58
C LYS A 92 -16.97 -5.64 13.28
N SER A 93 -18.17 -5.08 13.41
CA SER A 93 -18.92 -4.53 12.28
C SER A 93 -18.04 -3.54 11.52
N GLY A 94 -17.95 -3.68 10.20
CA GLY A 94 -17.09 -2.85 9.37
C GLY A 94 -17.78 -2.41 8.08
N LYS A 95 -17.57 -1.14 7.71
CA LYS A 95 -17.90 -0.63 6.38
C LYS A 95 -16.76 -0.91 5.41
N TYR A 96 -17.12 -1.42 4.25
CA TYR A 96 -16.23 -1.68 3.13
C TYR A 96 -16.77 -0.94 1.91
N TYR A 97 -15.88 -0.42 1.07
CA TYR A 97 -16.25 0.01 -0.27
C TYR A 97 -15.69 -1.00 -1.26
N VAL A 98 -16.59 -1.66 -2.00
CA VAL A 98 -16.28 -2.80 -2.85
C VAL A 98 -16.47 -2.41 -4.30
N THR A 99 -15.41 -2.45 -5.08
CA THR A 99 -15.45 -2.25 -6.54
C THR A 99 -15.32 -3.61 -7.22
N HIS A 100 -16.42 -4.09 -7.77
CA HIS A 100 -16.43 -5.32 -8.57
C HIS A 100 -15.92 -5.07 -9.99
N ASN A 101 -15.35 -6.10 -10.59
CA ASN A 101 -14.81 -6.08 -11.95
C ASN A 101 -13.83 -4.92 -12.22
N ASP A 102 -12.97 -4.62 -11.25
CA ASP A 102 -11.89 -3.63 -11.41
C ASP A 102 -10.78 -4.23 -12.29
N PRO A 103 -10.58 -3.73 -13.53
CA PRO A 103 -9.58 -4.30 -14.44
C PRO A 103 -8.15 -3.94 -14.03
N THR A 104 -7.96 -3.08 -13.04
CA THR A 104 -6.66 -2.78 -12.43
C THR A 104 -6.35 -3.71 -11.25
N VAL A 105 -7.23 -4.66 -10.95
CA VAL A 105 -6.97 -5.72 -9.97
C VAL A 105 -6.28 -6.90 -10.64
N ILE A 106 -5.07 -7.18 -10.17
CA ILE A 106 -4.27 -8.31 -10.62
C ILE A 106 -5.02 -9.65 -10.45
N SER A 107 -4.76 -10.57 -11.38
CA SER A 107 -5.22 -11.95 -11.30
C SER A 107 -4.80 -12.64 -9.99
N GLU A 108 -5.60 -13.60 -9.53
CA GLU A 108 -5.34 -14.31 -8.26
C GLU A 108 -4.01 -15.08 -8.27
N SER A 109 -3.62 -15.64 -9.42
CA SER A 109 -2.34 -16.34 -9.63
C SER A 109 -1.12 -15.44 -9.39
N ARG A 110 -1.26 -14.11 -9.56
CA ARG A 110 -0.20 -13.14 -9.32
C ARG A 110 -0.21 -12.55 -7.89
N ARG A 111 -1.16 -12.94 -7.05
CA ARG A 111 -1.23 -12.54 -5.62
C ARG A 111 -0.29 -13.41 -4.78
N THR A 112 1.00 -13.25 -5.01
CA THR A 112 2.04 -14.07 -4.38
C THR A 112 2.24 -13.81 -2.89
N ILE A 113 1.71 -12.71 -2.34
CA ILE A 113 1.86 -12.42 -0.91
C ILE A 113 0.81 -13.15 -0.07
N ARG A 114 1.28 -13.81 0.99
CA ARG A 114 0.46 -14.58 1.94
C ARG A 114 -0.57 -13.73 2.69
N ARG A 115 -0.24 -12.47 3.00
CA ARG A 115 -1.11 -11.60 3.81
C ARG A 115 -2.23 -11.04 2.97
N LYS A 116 -3.46 -11.34 3.37
CA LYS A 116 -4.68 -10.88 2.74
C LYS A 116 -5.77 -10.66 3.79
N PRO A 117 -6.74 -9.78 3.54
CA PRO A 117 -7.90 -9.65 4.40
C PRO A 117 -8.68 -10.96 4.44
N ASP A 118 -9.50 -11.09 5.47
CA ASP A 118 -10.52 -12.11 5.52
C ASP A 118 -11.62 -11.75 4.50
N LEU A 119 -11.68 -12.49 3.40
CA LEU A 119 -12.64 -12.31 2.31
C LEU A 119 -13.72 -13.40 2.32
N SER A 120 -13.91 -14.09 3.47
CA SER A 120 -14.86 -15.20 3.58
C SER A 120 -16.32 -14.74 3.47
N ALA A 121 -16.61 -13.50 3.90
CA ALA A 121 -17.92 -12.89 3.75
C ALA A 121 -18.29 -12.74 2.27
N GLU A 122 -19.51 -13.15 1.91
CA GLU A 122 -19.98 -13.19 0.52
C GLU A 122 -19.86 -11.83 -0.18
N LYS A 123 -20.20 -10.75 0.53
CA LYS A 123 -20.13 -9.36 0.05
C LYS A 123 -18.72 -8.90 -0.34
N LEU A 124 -17.67 -9.61 0.08
CA LEU A 124 -16.27 -9.25 -0.19
C LEU A 124 -15.62 -10.15 -1.26
N LYS A 125 -16.34 -11.16 -1.78
CA LYS A 125 -15.80 -12.10 -2.75
C LYS A 125 -15.72 -11.50 -4.15
N GLY A 126 -14.72 -11.95 -4.91
CA GLY A 126 -14.60 -11.68 -6.33
C GLY A 126 -13.16 -11.74 -6.83
N LYS A 127 -12.97 -12.25 -8.06
CA LYS A 127 -11.63 -12.44 -8.64
C LYS A 127 -10.96 -11.12 -8.97
N HIS A 128 -11.70 -10.15 -9.51
CA HIS A 128 -11.21 -8.81 -9.85
C HIS A 128 -11.95 -7.77 -9.03
N THR A 129 -11.87 -7.91 -7.71
CA THR A 129 -12.57 -7.05 -6.76
C THR A 129 -11.56 -6.30 -5.91
N ARG A 130 -11.70 -4.98 -5.87
CA ARG A 130 -10.93 -4.11 -4.98
C ARG A 130 -11.82 -3.71 -3.81
N ILE A 131 -11.31 -3.90 -2.61
CA ILE A 131 -11.96 -3.45 -1.38
C ILE A 131 -11.16 -2.32 -0.75
N ILE A 132 -11.86 -1.32 -0.24
CA ILE A 132 -11.32 -0.28 0.62
C ILE A 132 -11.94 -0.47 2.00
N MET A 133 -11.11 -0.39 3.04
CA MET A 133 -11.48 -0.81 4.39
C MET A 133 -10.62 -0.14 5.46
N GLU A 134 -11.05 -0.26 6.71
CA GLU A 134 -10.14 -0.10 7.85
C GLU A 134 -9.09 -1.21 7.85
N VAL A 135 -7.82 -0.82 7.96
CA VAL A 135 -6.68 -1.74 7.98
C VAL A 135 -6.27 -1.99 9.42
N ASN A 136 -6.24 -3.25 9.82
CA ASN A 136 -5.71 -3.69 11.11
C ASN A 136 -4.17 -3.80 11.08
N LYS A 137 -3.65 -4.37 10.00
CA LYS A 137 -2.21 -4.66 9.86
C LYS A 137 -1.86 -4.64 8.38
N LEU A 138 -0.67 -4.19 8.05
CA LEU A 138 -0.11 -4.18 6.70
C LEU A 138 1.30 -4.75 6.66
N THR A 139 1.86 -4.88 5.47
CA THR A 139 3.24 -5.29 5.20
C THR A 139 3.77 -4.53 4.03
N GLY A 140 4.98 -3.97 4.17
CA GLY A 140 5.52 -3.02 3.23
C GLY A 140 4.79 -1.67 3.30
N ALA A 141 5.52 -0.60 3.00
CA ALA A 141 5.03 0.77 2.99
C ALA A 141 5.43 1.51 1.70
N GLY A 142 5.46 0.77 0.57
CA GLY A 142 5.89 1.27 -0.74
C GLY A 142 5.17 2.55 -1.20
N ALA A 143 3.91 2.74 -0.78
CA ALA A 143 3.28 4.05 -0.86
C ALA A 143 2.23 4.24 0.24
N TYR A 144 2.16 5.42 0.82
CA TYR A 144 1.10 5.79 1.75
C TYR A 144 0.94 7.30 1.84
N ALA A 145 -0.27 7.75 2.18
CA ALA A 145 -0.49 9.16 2.50
C ALA A 145 -0.61 9.35 4.01
N LEU A 146 -0.17 10.51 4.50
CA LEU A 146 -0.34 10.94 5.88
C LEU A 146 -1.09 12.25 5.94
N SER A 147 -1.95 12.37 6.95
CA SER A 147 -2.43 13.68 7.40
C SER A 147 -1.43 14.30 8.36
N LEU A 148 -1.49 15.62 8.59
CA LEU A 148 -0.65 16.32 9.56
C LEU A 148 -0.75 15.68 10.96
N ARG A 149 -1.97 15.29 11.35
CA ARG A 149 -2.23 14.57 12.61
C ARG A 149 -1.54 13.20 12.63
N GLY A 150 -1.66 12.43 11.54
CA GLY A 150 -0.99 11.14 11.41
C GLY A 150 0.53 11.26 11.48
N ALA A 151 1.10 12.27 10.82
CA ALA A 151 2.53 12.58 10.89
C ALA A 151 3.00 12.93 12.30
N ALA A 152 2.23 13.73 13.05
CA ALA A 152 2.53 14.05 14.44
C ALA A 152 2.50 12.80 15.34
N ARG A 153 1.49 11.94 15.18
CA ARG A 153 1.35 10.67 15.95
C ARG A 153 2.50 9.70 15.65
N LEU A 154 2.85 9.49 14.38
CA LEU A 154 3.99 8.66 13.98
C LEU A 154 5.32 9.23 14.48
N LEU A 155 5.49 10.55 14.40
CA LEU A 155 6.69 11.20 14.91
C LEU A 155 6.80 11.06 16.42
N TYR A 156 5.71 11.22 17.16
CA TYR A 156 5.67 11.00 18.61
C TYR A 156 6.06 9.56 18.96
N ASP A 157 5.40 8.57 18.35
CA ASP A 157 5.66 7.15 18.60
C ASP A 157 7.12 6.77 18.29
N GLN A 158 7.66 7.24 17.17
CA GLN A 158 8.98 6.84 16.70
C GLN A 158 10.13 7.69 17.23
N SER A 159 9.88 8.86 17.84
CA SER A 159 10.95 9.74 18.34
C SER A 159 10.93 10.04 19.84
N LEU A 160 9.76 9.95 20.48
CA LEU A 160 9.59 10.28 21.90
C LEU A 160 9.25 9.05 22.76
N LEU A 161 8.81 7.94 22.16
CA LEU A 161 8.62 6.66 22.84
C LEU A 161 9.77 5.68 22.53
N PRO A 162 10.02 4.67 23.38
CA PRO A 162 11.01 3.62 23.13
C PRO A 162 10.53 2.56 22.12
N ASN A 163 9.86 3.00 21.05
CA ASN A 163 9.19 2.20 20.02
C ASN A 163 9.83 2.34 18.62
N ALA A 164 10.98 3.02 18.51
CA ALA A 164 11.65 3.21 17.24
C ALA A 164 12.04 1.87 16.61
N GLN A 165 11.55 1.61 15.40
CA GLN A 165 11.70 0.36 14.68
C GLN A 165 11.60 0.62 13.16
N PRO A 166 11.97 -0.33 12.29
CA PRO A 166 11.80 -0.16 10.84
C PRO A 166 10.40 0.28 10.46
N ILE A 167 10.29 1.11 9.43
CA ILE A 167 9.03 1.79 9.13
C ILE A 167 7.91 0.82 8.74
N ASP A 168 8.28 -0.30 8.10
CA ASP A 168 7.39 -1.41 7.74
C ASP A 168 6.87 -2.19 8.95
N VAL A 169 7.44 -1.99 10.14
CA VAL A 169 6.96 -2.51 11.42
C VAL A 169 6.25 -1.43 12.23
N ALA A 170 6.76 -0.19 12.23
CA ALA A 170 6.21 0.94 12.96
C ALA A 170 4.78 1.27 12.53
N ILE A 171 4.57 1.46 11.23
CA ILE A 171 3.25 1.81 10.67
C ILE A 171 2.18 0.76 11.04
N PRO A 172 2.41 -0.56 10.86
CA PRO A 172 1.44 -1.57 11.28
C PRO A 172 1.15 -1.69 12.77
N GLN A 173 1.97 -1.14 13.67
CA GLN A 173 1.59 -1.11 15.08
C GLN A 173 0.49 -0.08 15.29
N LEU A 174 0.67 1.15 14.77
CA LEU A 174 -0.34 2.21 14.88
C LEU A 174 -1.68 1.86 14.20
N CYS A 175 -1.67 1.05 13.13
CA CYS A 175 -2.91 0.57 12.52
C CYS A 175 -3.77 -0.35 13.41
N ARG A 176 -3.19 -0.97 14.46
CA ARG A 176 -3.92 -1.88 15.37
C ARG A 176 -4.59 -1.16 16.52
N HIS A 177 -4.13 0.06 16.82
CA HIS A 177 -4.50 0.80 18.03
C HIS A 177 -5.81 1.57 17.81
N ASP A 178 -6.91 0.83 17.71
CA ASP A 178 -8.26 1.39 17.62
C ASP A 178 -8.73 2.04 18.92
N ASP A 179 -8.23 1.53 20.06
CA ASP A 179 -8.66 1.99 21.39
C ASP A 179 -7.89 3.21 21.88
N ASP A 180 -6.70 3.47 21.31
CA ASP A 180 -5.86 4.59 21.72
C ASP A 180 -6.25 5.91 21.01
N TRP A 181 -7.01 5.83 19.91
CA TRP A 181 -7.37 6.98 19.10
C TRP A 181 -8.84 6.95 18.66
N PRO A 182 -9.57 8.08 18.68
CA PRO A 182 -11.01 8.11 18.38
C PRO A 182 -11.37 7.81 16.91
N GLU A 183 -10.41 7.81 15.99
CA GLU A 183 -10.63 7.50 14.58
C GLU A 183 -9.74 6.34 14.12
N PRO A 184 -10.19 5.53 13.13
CA PRO A 184 -9.35 4.51 12.52
C PRO A 184 -8.03 5.10 12.06
N PHE A 185 -6.91 4.54 12.54
CA PHE A 185 -5.60 5.07 12.17
C PHE A 185 -5.32 4.85 10.68
N CYS A 186 -5.64 3.66 10.17
CA CYS A 186 -5.31 3.24 8.81
C CYS A 186 -6.55 2.88 7.99
N LEU A 187 -6.71 3.54 6.85
CA LEU A 187 -7.63 3.14 5.78
C LEU A 187 -6.82 2.69 4.56
N GLY A 188 -7.29 1.68 3.84
CA GLY A 188 -6.45 1.07 2.82
C GLY A 188 -7.19 0.27 1.78
N ALA A 189 -6.50 0.01 0.66
CA ALA A 189 -7.00 -0.81 -0.43
C ALA A 189 -6.38 -2.22 -0.42
N TYR A 190 -7.20 -3.20 -0.77
CA TYR A 190 -6.77 -4.55 -1.15
C TYR A 190 -7.51 -5.02 -2.41
N PRO A 191 -6.83 -5.53 -3.44
CA PRO A 191 -5.38 -5.45 -3.65
C PRO A 191 -4.84 -4.01 -3.69
N THR A 192 -3.51 -3.87 -3.62
CA THR A 192 -2.80 -2.58 -3.52
C THR A 192 -2.99 -1.69 -4.77
N ILE A 193 -2.89 -0.37 -4.63
CA ILE A 193 -2.97 0.60 -5.76
C ILE A 193 -1.58 0.83 -6.33
N PHE A 194 -0.59 1.00 -5.46
CA PHE A 194 0.82 1.06 -5.85
C PHE A 194 1.43 -0.33 -5.70
N GLY A 195 2.05 -0.81 -6.77
CA GLY A 195 2.82 -2.04 -6.81
C GLY A 195 4.31 -1.79 -6.64
N LEU A 196 5.10 -2.76 -7.10
CA LEU A 196 6.54 -2.80 -6.95
C LEU A 196 7.19 -2.93 -8.32
N TYR A 197 8.07 -2.00 -8.66
CA TYR A 197 8.93 -2.07 -9.83
C TYR A 197 10.28 -2.69 -9.49
N ARG A 198 10.75 -3.57 -10.38
CA ARG A 198 12.09 -4.14 -10.35
C ARG A 198 12.80 -3.87 -11.67
N GLY A 199 13.79 -2.99 -11.62
CA GLY A 199 14.56 -2.59 -12.79
C GLY A 199 15.47 -3.69 -13.35
N ILE A 200 15.85 -3.53 -14.62
CA ILE A 200 16.93 -4.29 -15.26
C ILE A 200 18.22 -4.03 -14.48
N GLY A 201 18.95 -5.10 -14.10
CA GLY A 201 20.14 -4.95 -13.29
C GLY A 201 20.41 -6.14 -12.38
N ALA A 202 21.36 -5.97 -11.48
CA ALA A 202 21.71 -6.99 -10.50
C ALA A 202 20.56 -7.22 -9.51
N LEU A 203 20.27 -8.48 -9.20
CA LEU A 203 19.14 -8.86 -8.34
C LEU A 203 19.32 -8.45 -6.87
N ASP A 204 20.55 -8.23 -6.43
CA ASP A 204 20.89 -7.78 -5.08
C ASP A 204 20.50 -6.31 -4.81
N ARG A 205 20.05 -5.57 -5.84
CA ARG A 205 19.51 -4.22 -5.70
C ARG A 205 18.06 -4.19 -5.21
N ASP A 206 17.38 -5.33 -5.22
CA ASP A 206 15.95 -5.42 -4.92
C ASP A 206 15.62 -5.29 -3.43
N SER A 207 16.47 -5.79 -2.54
CA SER A 207 16.25 -5.65 -1.10
C SER A 207 17.56 -5.85 -0.34
N ASP A 208 17.77 -4.98 0.64
CA ASP A 208 18.85 -5.05 1.62
C ASP A 208 18.46 -5.87 2.87
N ARG A 209 17.26 -6.47 2.88
CA ARG A 209 16.82 -7.43 3.91
C ARG A 209 17.59 -8.75 3.73
N LYS A 210 18.79 -8.78 4.31
CA LYS A 210 19.69 -9.93 4.52
C LYS A 210 19.39 -11.17 3.68
N VAL A 211 20.26 -11.43 2.71
CA VAL A 211 20.60 -12.82 2.35
C VAL A 211 21.44 -13.37 3.51
N GLU A 212 20.78 -13.79 4.58
CA GLU A 212 21.39 -14.69 5.56
C GLU A 212 21.42 -16.09 4.92
N ASP A 213 22.51 -16.34 4.19
CA ASP A 213 23.09 -17.68 3.95
C ASP A 213 24.50 -17.49 3.33
N ASP A 214 25.30 -16.66 3.98
CA ASP A 214 26.76 -16.71 3.89
C ASP A 214 27.30 -16.09 5.19
N GLU A 215 27.66 -16.95 6.16
CA GLU A 215 28.23 -16.62 7.48
C GLU A 215 29.58 -15.86 7.42
N ASP A 216 29.95 -15.30 6.28
CA ASP A 216 31.28 -14.72 6.08
C ASP A 216 31.24 -13.48 5.19
N LYS A 217 30.69 -12.38 5.72
CA LYS A 217 31.19 -10.99 5.53
C LYS A 217 30.35 -9.95 6.25
N SER A 218 30.85 -9.52 7.39
CA SER A 218 30.66 -8.19 7.98
C SER A 218 31.30 -7.07 7.15
N ASN A 219 31.18 -7.14 5.83
CA ASN A 219 31.65 -6.10 4.92
C ASN A 219 30.54 -5.82 3.92
N TYR A 220 30.11 -4.57 3.91
CA TYR A 220 29.39 -3.91 2.82
C TYR A 220 30.29 -3.93 1.56
N SER A 221 30.58 -5.13 1.04
CA SER A 221 31.35 -5.30 -0.17
C SER A 221 30.36 -5.12 -1.30
N GLY A 222 30.45 -4.01 -2.03
CA GLY A 222 29.66 -3.73 -3.24
C GLY A 222 29.92 -4.72 -4.40
N ARG A 223 30.07 -6.02 -4.10
CA ARG A 223 30.13 -7.10 -5.07
C ARG A 223 28.71 -7.35 -5.57
N ARG A 224 28.40 -6.67 -6.68
CA ARG A 224 27.18 -6.88 -7.46
C ARG A 224 26.96 -8.39 -7.67
N GLY A 225 25.78 -8.87 -7.31
CA GLY A 225 25.34 -10.23 -7.57
C GLY A 225 25.55 -10.59 -9.04
N LYS A 226 26.04 -11.81 -9.30
CA LYS A 226 26.27 -12.29 -10.69
C LYS A 226 24.95 -12.47 -11.46
N LEU A 227 23.83 -12.62 -10.75
CA LEU A 227 22.51 -12.78 -11.33
C LEU A 227 21.95 -11.41 -11.73
N MET A 228 21.56 -11.30 -12.99
CA MET A 228 21.09 -10.08 -13.62
C MET A 228 19.67 -10.28 -14.17
N ARG A 229 18.75 -9.39 -13.79
CA ARG A 229 17.44 -9.25 -14.41
C ARG A 229 17.58 -8.68 -15.80
N LYS A 230 17.04 -9.39 -16.80
CA LYS A 230 17.13 -9.01 -18.23
C LYS A 230 16.00 -8.06 -18.68
N LYS A 231 14.87 -8.04 -17.98
CA LYS A 231 13.69 -7.21 -18.31
C LYS A 231 13.14 -6.57 -17.06
N GLY A 232 12.68 -5.32 -17.15
CA GLY A 232 11.96 -4.71 -16.04
C GLY A 232 10.72 -5.54 -15.69
N GLU A 233 10.42 -5.65 -14.41
CA GLU A 233 9.25 -6.36 -13.90
C GLU A 233 8.43 -5.40 -13.05
N SER A 234 7.12 -5.37 -13.27
CA SER A 234 6.20 -4.71 -12.37
C SER A 234 5.34 -5.76 -11.69
N LYS A 235 5.29 -5.70 -10.36
CA LYS A 235 4.49 -6.61 -9.54
C LYS A 235 3.33 -5.84 -8.94
N TYR A 236 2.19 -6.50 -8.84
CA TYR A 236 0.98 -5.99 -8.19
C TYR A 236 0.30 -4.80 -8.89
N THR A 237 0.62 -4.57 -10.17
CA THR A 237 -0.07 -3.66 -11.10
C THR A 237 -0.55 -4.45 -12.33
N VAL A 238 -1.51 -3.90 -13.07
CA VAL A 238 -1.99 -4.50 -14.33
C VAL A 238 -1.40 -3.75 -15.52
N PHE A 239 -1.54 -2.43 -15.57
CA PHE A 239 -1.08 -1.53 -16.63
C PHE A 239 0.02 -0.57 -16.11
N PRO A 240 1.18 -1.08 -15.68
CA PRO A 240 2.20 -0.28 -15.02
C PRO A 240 2.76 0.82 -15.91
N VAL A 241 2.95 2.00 -15.32
CA VAL A 241 3.65 3.12 -15.93
C VAL A 241 5.08 2.73 -16.30
N SER A 242 5.79 1.98 -15.46
CA SER A 242 7.18 1.61 -15.73
C SER A 242 7.39 0.83 -17.03
N LEU A 243 6.45 -0.06 -17.40
CA LEU A 243 6.54 -0.87 -18.63
C LEU A 243 5.85 -0.19 -19.83
N ASN A 244 5.01 0.81 -19.58
CA ASN A 244 4.28 1.57 -20.60
C ASN A 244 4.84 3.00 -20.80
N MET A 245 5.94 3.35 -20.15
CA MET A 245 6.51 4.71 -20.12
C MET A 245 6.77 5.27 -21.52
N ARG A 246 7.26 4.43 -22.43
CA ARG A 246 7.53 4.84 -23.81
C ARG A 246 6.26 5.35 -24.50
N GLY A 247 5.17 4.59 -24.43
CA GLY A 247 3.90 4.99 -25.03
C GLY A 247 3.35 6.28 -24.40
N LEU A 248 3.47 6.42 -23.07
CA LEU A 248 3.07 7.65 -22.37
C LEU A 248 3.84 8.88 -22.86
N LEU A 249 5.17 8.76 -23.03
CA LEU A 249 6.00 9.84 -23.58
C LEU A 249 5.66 10.17 -25.03
N GLN A 250 5.15 9.19 -25.78
CA GLN A 250 4.68 9.34 -27.16
C GLN A 250 3.21 9.78 -27.25
N GLN A 251 2.55 10.07 -26.12
CA GLN A 251 1.14 10.46 -26.03
C GLN A 251 0.19 9.40 -26.60
N GLU A 252 0.58 8.13 -26.53
CA GLU A 252 -0.32 7.01 -26.82
C GLU A 252 -1.45 6.97 -25.79
N THR A 253 -2.59 6.40 -26.19
CA THR A 253 -3.74 6.22 -25.28
C THR A 253 -3.94 4.76 -24.87
N LYS A 254 -3.26 3.83 -25.55
CA LYS A 254 -3.42 2.39 -25.38
C LYS A 254 -2.22 1.77 -24.68
N PHE A 255 -2.47 1.02 -23.62
CA PHE A 255 -1.43 0.48 -22.76
C PHE A 255 -1.67 -0.99 -22.43
N GLN A 256 -0.59 -1.77 -22.45
CA GLN A 256 -0.66 -3.22 -22.30
C GLN A 256 -0.69 -3.63 -20.83
N ALA A 257 -1.42 -4.70 -20.55
CA ALA A 257 -1.35 -5.39 -19.27
C ALA A 257 -0.03 -6.16 -19.12
N VAL A 258 0.40 -6.38 -17.88
CA VAL A 258 1.58 -7.19 -17.55
C VAL A 258 1.38 -8.66 -17.93
N ASP A 259 0.18 -9.20 -17.69
CA ASP A 259 -0.17 -10.58 -18.06
C ASP A 259 -1.51 -10.62 -18.79
N PRO A 260 -1.53 -10.30 -20.10
CA PRO A 260 -2.75 -10.26 -20.91
C PRO A 260 -3.56 -11.56 -20.95
N ALA A 261 -2.94 -12.70 -20.60
CA ALA A 261 -3.62 -13.99 -20.59
C ALA A 261 -4.40 -14.26 -19.28
N GLN A 262 -4.04 -13.56 -18.20
CA GLN A 262 -4.61 -13.80 -16.87
C GLN A 262 -5.27 -12.58 -16.24
N ASP A 263 -4.82 -11.37 -16.59
CA ASP A 263 -5.47 -10.13 -16.18
C ASP A 263 -6.80 -9.94 -16.93
N MET A 264 -7.72 -9.16 -16.35
CA MET A 264 -9.09 -9.00 -16.86
C MET A 264 -9.15 -8.41 -18.28
N MET A 265 -8.17 -7.59 -18.65
CA MET A 265 -8.07 -6.96 -19.97
C MET A 265 -6.61 -7.03 -20.44
N ALA A 266 -6.41 -7.31 -21.73
CA ALA A 266 -5.09 -7.35 -22.35
C ALA A 266 -4.48 -5.95 -22.54
N GLU A 267 -5.33 -4.96 -22.81
CA GLU A 267 -4.96 -3.58 -23.12
C GLU A 267 -6.05 -2.66 -22.57
N VAL A 268 -5.67 -1.44 -22.20
CA VAL A 268 -6.61 -0.37 -21.85
C VAL A 268 -6.39 0.87 -22.71
N ASP A 269 -7.48 1.48 -23.18
CA ASP A 269 -7.47 2.79 -23.83
C ASP A 269 -7.93 3.88 -22.84
N ILE A 270 -7.00 4.67 -22.31
CA ILE A 270 -7.29 5.67 -21.28
C ILE A 270 -8.20 6.81 -21.77
N SER A 271 -8.40 6.97 -23.08
CA SER A 271 -9.26 8.01 -23.64
C SER A 271 -10.76 7.67 -23.55
N THR A 272 -11.08 6.38 -23.48
CA THR A 272 -12.46 5.86 -23.45
C THR A 272 -12.77 5.03 -22.22
N PHE A 273 -11.76 4.75 -21.39
CA PHE A 273 -11.92 3.89 -20.22
C PHE A 273 -12.82 4.49 -19.15
N GLU A 274 -13.86 3.74 -18.78
CA GLU A 274 -14.74 4.05 -17.65
C GLU A 274 -14.41 3.14 -16.46
N PHE A 275 -14.01 3.74 -15.33
CA PHE A 275 -13.65 2.98 -14.14
C PHE A 275 -14.93 2.51 -13.42
N PRO A 276 -15.05 1.21 -13.05
CA PRO A 276 -16.25 0.67 -12.43
C PRO A 276 -16.56 1.36 -11.11
N MET A 277 -17.86 1.53 -10.82
CA MET A 277 -18.29 2.08 -9.54
C MET A 277 -18.29 1.01 -8.47
N GLY A 278 -17.86 1.40 -7.28
CA GLY A 278 -17.99 0.57 -6.10
C GLY A 278 -19.23 0.93 -5.30
N GLU A 279 -19.54 0.06 -4.37
CA GLU A 279 -20.66 0.19 -3.45
C GLU A 279 -20.20 0.05 -2.00
N VAL A 280 -20.96 0.65 -1.10
CA VAL A 280 -20.70 0.53 0.34
C VAL A 280 -21.46 -0.67 0.87
N VAL A 281 -20.74 -1.58 1.51
CA VAL A 281 -21.34 -2.72 2.20
C VAL A 281 -20.92 -2.71 3.67
N THR A 282 -21.86 -3.06 4.55
CA THR A 282 -21.56 -3.38 5.94
C THR A 282 -21.41 -4.88 6.06
N VAL A 283 -20.35 -5.33 6.73
CA VAL A 283 -20.11 -6.74 7.02
C VAL A 283 -20.03 -6.93 8.52
N GLU A 284 -20.90 -7.78 9.05
CA GLU A 284 -20.94 -8.12 10.47
C GLU A 284 -19.97 -9.27 10.81
N PRO A 285 -19.48 -9.38 12.07
CA PRO A 285 -18.54 -10.42 12.46
C PRO A 285 -18.98 -11.85 12.12
N GLU A 286 -20.28 -12.15 12.23
CA GLU A 286 -20.89 -13.43 11.93
C GLU A 286 -20.91 -13.79 10.43
N GLU A 287 -20.71 -12.81 9.54
CA GLU A 287 -20.63 -13.06 8.10
C GLU A 287 -19.26 -13.61 7.68
N PHE A 288 -18.24 -13.48 8.54
CA PHE A 288 -16.94 -14.11 8.33
C PHE A 288 -16.97 -15.58 8.72
N ALA A 289 -16.23 -16.42 7.99
CA ALA A 289 -16.07 -17.82 8.34
C ALA A 289 -15.47 -17.93 9.75
N SER A 290 -16.06 -18.79 10.58
CA SER A 290 -15.51 -19.09 11.89
C SER A 290 -14.09 -19.63 11.72
N ARG A 291 -13.12 -18.98 12.37
CA ARG A 291 -11.76 -19.52 12.41
C ARG A 291 -11.81 -20.78 13.27
N SER A 292 -11.73 -21.95 12.64
CA SER A 292 -11.39 -23.19 13.33
C SER A 292 -10.07 -22.94 14.06
N VAL A 293 -10.10 -22.94 15.39
CA VAL A 293 -8.88 -22.92 16.20
C VAL A 293 -8.26 -24.29 16.03
N THR A 294 -7.32 -24.42 15.11
CA THR A 294 -6.41 -25.57 14.98
C THR A 294 -4.99 -25.08 15.12
#